data_AF-A0A6A5A621-F1
#
_entry.id   AF-A0A6A5A621-F1
#
_cell.length_a   1.000
_cell.length_b   1.000
_cell.length_c   1.000
_cell.angle_alpha   90.00
_cell.angle_beta   90.00
_cell.angle_gamma   90.00
#
_symmetry.space_group_name_H-M   'P 1'
#
loop_
_entity.id
_entity.type
_entity.pdbx_description
1 polymer ?
#
loop_
_entity_poly.entity_id
_entity_poly.type
_entity_poly.pdbx_seq_one_letter_code
_entity_poly.pdbx_strand_id
1 'polypeptide(L)'
;APLNSQLQLVTLGTEDIGTLVTFVQHSFAPLLQAQEGHEDDTGMSSQNKRMPLIRKRLKELEVAMVQFQNNVEIPDVDLKIHPDIQVAADAWRNSKQTGSIDVDALGFTDRLNDTGFLNEIQAGVNRWIKEIQKVTTLVHEPVATSATQEVNFWCDLHRALLATQTKLTSAEVEITLAILKQAKRYLVTVTFAADHGLGGALKTVASVMNLMKDFSLHAILSATDIPQITVGINAVYAQLKKVRLADEYKLSRVLSLVELVSTDVSVQLTTVLRTTNLFQIAFDQFDEIATHCHDLFLTWHRQHHAFHELVKDLSKRRGTAATDKVRSLAEMQLDHLAIEERMKDLHEFRQQHDRLRVVIHRVLAKTPDAATSEDMLGDIHGAYMQCTSSVDVFDVSVDGSDAWKQARKTYDLCIDRVEGSIIHSLTSRLHSTSTADDMFRVFSKYNPLFFRPRIRQAVQQFQMRLIENVKEDVTDLQAKFRAHYTYSEASRMSKLRDIPPIAGAVMWSKQIERKLHMLLSRVESVLGKGWEQHVEGKALKQVSDA
;
A
#
# COMPACT_ATOMS: atom_id res chain seq x y z
N ALA A 1 9.52 7.05 -51.01
CA ALA A 1 9.52 7.19 -49.54
C ALA A 1 10.74 6.47 -48.98
N PRO A 2 11.39 6.95 -47.92
CA PRO A 2 12.56 6.27 -47.33
C PRO A 2 12.17 4.86 -46.87
N LEU A 3 13.06 3.87 -47.01
CA LEU A 3 12.80 2.46 -46.69
C LEU A 3 12.31 2.28 -45.23
N ASN A 4 12.80 3.12 -44.32
CA ASN A 4 12.41 3.16 -42.90
C ASN A 4 10.93 3.54 -42.66
N SER A 5 10.27 4.17 -43.63
CA SER A 5 8.82 4.48 -43.54
C SER A 5 7.93 3.33 -44.00
N GLN A 6 8.53 2.27 -44.57
CA GLN A 6 7.82 1.13 -45.15
C GLN A 6 8.05 -0.16 -44.38
N LEU A 7 9.11 -0.24 -43.57
CA LEU A 7 9.52 -1.46 -42.87
C LEU A 7 9.80 -1.19 -41.39
N GLN A 8 9.22 -2.02 -40.51
CA GLN A 8 9.66 -2.17 -39.13
C GLN A 8 10.55 -3.41 -39.03
N LEU A 9 11.76 -3.24 -38.51
CA LEU A 9 12.73 -4.32 -38.38
C LEU A 9 12.74 -4.79 -36.93
N VAL A 10 12.27 -6.02 -36.68
CA VAL A 10 12.26 -6.66 -35.36
C VAL A 10 13.22 -7.83 -35.40
N THR A 11 14.28 -7.78 -34.59
CA THR A 11 15.27 -8.86 -34.44
C THR A 11 14.92 -9.75 -33.25
N LEU A 12 14.26 -10.88 -33.49
CA LEU A 12 14.05 -11.91 -32.48
C LEU A 12 15.35 -12.72 -32.32
N GLY A 13 16.09 -12.49 -31.24
CA GLY A 13 17.25 -13.31 -30.88
C GLY A 13 16.81 -14.53 -30.05
N THR A 14 17.25 -15.72 -30.46
CA THR A 14 16.95 -17.09 -29.95
C THR A 14 15.47 -17.38 -29.62
N GLU A 15 15.06 -18.66 -29.69
CA GLU A 15 13.68 -19.11 -29.44
C GLU A 15 13.27 -19.08 -27.95
N ASP A 16 13.90 -18.22 -27.15
CA ASP A 16 13.65 -18.15 -25.71
C ASP A 16 12.56 -17.11 -25.42
N ILE A 17 11.56 -17.50 -24.62
CA ILE A 17 10.55 -16.57 -24.06
C ILE A 17 11.23 -15.42 -23.27
N GLY A 18 12.48 -15.64 -22.84
CA GLY A 18 13.51 -14.65 -22.50
C GLY A 18 13.40 -13.33 -23.25
N THR A 19 13.56 -13.40 -24.56
CA THR A 19 13.70 -12.23 -25.43
C THR A 19 12.37 -11.55 -25.73
N LEU A 20 11.27 -12.30 -25.71
CA LEU A 20 9.94 -11.72 -25.84
C LEU A 20 9.56 -10.84 -24.64
N VAL A 21 9.92 -11.23 -23.41
CA VAL A 21 9.69 -10.41 -22.21
C VAL A 21 10.43 -9.07 -22.32
N THR A 22 11.69 -9.09 -22.75
CA THR A 22 12.47 -7.86 -22.88
C THR A 22 11.91 -6.94 -23.98
N PHE A 23 11.38 -7.49 -25.08
CA PHE A 23 10.64 -6.69 -26.08
C PHE A 23 9.37 -6.04 -25.51
N VAL A 24 8.59 -6.77 -24.72
CA VAL A 24 7.38 -6.23 -24.08
C VAL A 24 7.73 -5.12 -23.10
N GLN A 25 8.74 -5.34 -22.25
CA GLN A 25 9.17 -4.40 -21.21
C GLN A 25 9.85 -3.15 -21.76
N HIS A 26 10.76 -3.31 -22.72
CA HIS A 26 11.64 -2.22 -23.17
C HIS A 26 11.25 -1.61 -24.52
N SER A 27 10.36 -2.25 -25.29
CA SER A 27 9.92 -1.72 -26.59
C SER A 27 8.45 -1.34 -26.56
N PHE A 28 7.55 -2.28 -26.26
CA PHE A 28 6.11 -2.02 -26.38
C PHE A 28 5.54 -1.14 -25.25
N ALA A 29 5.92 -1.40 -23.99
CA ALA A 29 5.45 -0.60 -22.85
C ALA A 29 5.82 0.90 -22.93
N PRO A 30 7.09 1.28 -23.20
CA PRO A 30 7.45 2.70 -23.31
C PRO A 30 6.89 3.37 -24.56
N LEU A 31 6.71 2.64 -25.67
CA LEU A 31 6.13 3.20 -26.91
C LEU A 31 4.65 3.56 -26.72
N LEU A 32 3.91 2.75 -25.94
CA LEU A 32 2.55 3.07 -25.50
C LEU A 32 2.51 4.30 -24.57
N GLN A 33 3.47 4.45 -23.66
CA GLN A 33 3.56 5.64 -22.80
C GLN A 33 3.92 6.92 -23.58
N ALA A 34 4.78 6.81 -24.60
CA ALA A 34 5.18 7.94 -25.43
C ALA A 34 4.05 8.44 -26.35
N GLN A 35 3.14 7.56 -26.78
CA GLN A 35 1.95 7.94 -27.54
C GLN A 35 0.97 8.79 -26.70
N GLU A 36 0.84 8.50 -25.40
CA GLU A 36 -0.01 9.28 -24.49
C GLU A 36 0.56 10.69 -24.25
N GLY A 37 1.88 10.84 -24.09
CA GLY A 37 2.52 12.14 -23.85
C GLY A 37 2.52 13.11 -25.05
N HIS A 38 2.21 12.62 -26.26
CA HIS A 38 2.20 13.43 -27.48
C HIS A 38 0.80 13.92 -27.91
N GLU A 39 -0.28 13.42 -27.30
CA GLU A 39 -1.66 13.64 -27.79
C GLU A 39 -2.50 14.62 -26.95
N ASP A 40 -1.93 15.23 -25.90
CA ASP A 40 -2.59 16.29 -25.10
C ASP A 40 -2.97 17.55 -25.93
N ASP A 41 -2.50 17.67 -27.17
CA ASP A 41 -2.74 18.84 -28.05
C ASP A 41 -3.80 18.59 -29.16
N THR A 42 -4.33 17.37 -29.32
CA THR A 42 -5.32 17.06 -30.37
C THR A 42 -6.51 16.25 -29.85
N GLY A 43 -7.59 16.95 -29.52
CA GLY A 43 -8.82 16.35 -28.99
C GLY A 43 -9.51 15.37 -29.95
N MET A 44 -9.42 14.06 -29.67
CA MET A 44 -10.28 13.05 -30.29
C MET A 44 -10.71 11.96 -29.27
N SER A 45 -11.97 12.00 -28.87
CA SER A 45 -12.49 11.50 -27.57
C SER A 45 -13.02 10.05 -27.55
N SER A 46 -12.64 9.18 -28.48
CA SER A 46 -13.08 7.76 -28.47
C SER A 46 -11.96 6.72 -28.41
N GLN A 47 -10.72 7.03 -28.82
CA GLN A 47 -9.55 6.15 -28.63
C GLN A 47 -9.05 6.18 -27.18
N ASN A 48 -9.18 7.32 -26.48
CA ASN A 48 -8.73 7.50 -25.09
C ASN A 48 -9.32 6.53 -24.07
N LYS A 49 -10.51 5.96 -24.31
CA LYS A 49 -11.10 4.96 -23.38
C LYS A 49 -10.53 3.55 -23.56
N ARG A 50 -9.92 3.25 -24.72
CA ARG A 50 -9.34 1.92 -25.01
C ARG A 50 -7.87 1.84 -24.65
N MET A 51 -7.15 2.97 -24.56
CA MET A 51 -5.73 2.99 -24.18
C MET A 51 -5.46 2.39 -22.78
N PRO A 52 -6.25 2.71 -21.74
CA PRO A 52 -6.08 2.09 -20.42
C PRO A 52 -6.30 0.57 -20.45
N LEU A 53 -7.24 0.10 -21.29
CA LEU A 53 -7.51 -1.32 -21.46
C LEU A 53 -6.33 -2.03 -22.16
N ILE A 54 -5.75 -1.41 -23.19
CA ILE A 54 -4.56 -1.93 -23.88
C ILE A 54 -3.38 -1.99 -22.91
N ARG A 55 -3.16 -0.95 -22.11
CA ARG A 55 -2.12 -0.91 -21.07
C ARG A 55 -2.32 -2.04 -20.06
N LYS A 56 -3.56 -2.24 -19.60
CA LYS A 56 -3.89 -3.36 -18.70
C LYS A 56 -3.58 -4.71 -19.34
N ARG A 57 -3.98 -4.95 -20.60
CA ARG A 57 -3.68 -6.20 -21.32
C ARG A 57 -2.18 -6.42 -21.55
N LEU A 58 -1.44 -5.37 -21.86
CA LEU A 58 0.01 -5.45 -22.01
C LEU A 58 0.68 -5.78 -20.68
N LYS A 59 0.23 -5.17 -19.57
CA LYS A 59 0.72 -5.47 -18.22
C LYS A 59 0.36 -6.90 -17.79
N GLU A 60 -0.85 -7.35 -18.09
CA GLU A 60 -1.27 -8.75 -17.88
C GLU A 60 -0.37 -9.72 -18.66
N LEU A 61 -0.02 -9.40 -19.90
CA LEU A 61 0.90 -10.20 -20.72
C LEU A 61 2.31 -10.19 -20.14
N GLU A 62 2.85 -9.01 -19.80
CA GLU A 62 4.17 -8.86 -19.18
C GLU A 62 4.28 -9.74 -17.92
N VAL A 63 3.29 -9.65 -17.04
CA VAL A 63 3.22 -10.46 -15.82
C VAL A 63 3.16 -11.94 -16.13
N ALA A 64 2.32 -12.37 -17.09
CA ALA A 64 2.20 -13.78 -17.48
C ALA A 64 3.50 -14.35 -18.06
N MET A 65 4.25 -13.55 -18.84
CA MET A 65 5.49 -14.00 -19.46
C MET A 65 6.65 -14.06 -18.45
N VAL A 66 6.74 -13.09 -17.53
CA VAL A 66 7.70 -13.14 -16.41
C VAL A 66 7.40 -14.32 -15.49
N GLN A 67 6.12 -14.61 -15.23
CA GLN A 67 5.71 -15.80 -14.48
C GLN A 67 6.17 -17.09 -15.16
N PHE A 68 6.07 -17.18 -16.49
CA PHE A 68 6.53 -18.35 -17.23
C PHE A 68 8.05 -18.55 -17.12
N GLN A 69 8.85 -17.48 -17.25
CA GLN A 69 10.32 -17.59 -17.11
C GLN A 69 10.77 -18.01 -15.71
N ASN A 70 10.03 -17.58 -14.68
CA ASN A 70 10.38 -17.80 -13.29
C ASN A 70 9.75 -19.06 -12.68
N ASN A 71 9.00 -19.84 -13.47
CA ASN A 71 8.40 -21.07 -13.00
C ASN A 71 9.48 -22.13 -12.73
N VAL A 72 9.44 -22.72 -11.54
CA VAL A 72 10.26 -23.88 -11.20
C VAL A 72 9.72 -25.06 -11.99
N GLU A 73 10.53 -25.62 -12.91
CA GLU A 73 10.16 -26.83 -13.62
C GLU A 73 10.02 -27.99 -12.63
N ILE A 74 8.80 -28.48 -12.46
CA ILE A 74 8.54 -29.69 -11.69
C ILE A 74 8.97 -30.88 -12.56
N PRO A 75 9.85 -31.77 -12.07
CA PRO A 75 10.32 -32.90 -12.86
C PRO A 75 9.16 -33.80 -13.30
N ASP A 76 9.08 -34.08 -14.60
CA ASP A 76 8.11 -35.04 -15.13
C ASP A 76 8.49 -36.48 -14.72
N VAL A 77 7.54 -37.20 -14.13
CA VAL A 77 7.73 -38.62 -13.78
C VAL A 77 7.66 -39.47 -15.06
N ASP A 78 8.82 -39.93 -15.54
CA ASP A 78 8.91 -40.89 -16.63
C ASP A 78 9.01 -42.34 -16.08
N LEU A 79 7.95 -43.11 -16.27
CA LEU A 79 7.89 -44.51 -15.87
C LEU A 79 8.39 -45.37 -17.04
N LYS A 80 9.69 -45.70 -17.04
CA LYS A 80 10.25 -46.61 -18.05
C LYS A 80 9.67 -48.01 -17.90
N ILE A 81 8.90 -48.44 -18.88
CA ILE A 81 8.25 -49.76 -18.94
C ILE A 81 9.07 -50.70 -19.82
N HIS A 82 9.09 -51.99 -19.48
CA HIS A 82 9.77 -53.01 -20.28
C HIS A 82 9.08 -53.18 -21.65
N PRO A 83 9.81 -53.28 -22.78
CA PRO A 83 9.22 -53.33 -24.13
C PRO A 83 8.22 -54.48 -24.32
N ASP A 84 8.49 -55.65 -23.73
CA ASP A 84 7.57 -56.80 -23.78
C ASP A 84 6.22 -56.53 -23.11
N ILE A 85 6.21 -55.72 -22.05
CA ILE A 85 5.00 -55.33 -21.33
C ILE A 85 4.25 -54.25 -22.11
N GLN A 86 4.97 -53.36 -22.80
CA GLN A 86 4.34 -52.37 -23.70
C GLN A 86 3.57 -53.08 -24.82
N VAL A 87 4.19 -54.07 -25.49
CA VAL A 87 3.52 -54.86 -26.53
C VAL A 87 2.27 -55.57 -26.01
N ALA A 88 2.36 -56.13 -24.80
CA ALA A 88 1.22 -56.77 -24.14
C ALA A 88 0.11 -55.80 -23.75
N ALA A 89 0.46 -54.61 -23.26
CA ALA A 89 -0.49 -53.57 -22.91
C ALA A 89 -1.18 -52.98 -24.14
N ASP A 90 -0.48 -52.86 -25.26
CA ASP A 90 -1.05 -52.43 -26.53
C ASP A 90 -2.01 -53.49 -27.10
N ALA A 91 -1.68 -54.77 -27.00
CA ALA A 91 -2.59 -55.87 -27.33
C ALA A 91 -3.85 -55.86 -26.43
N TRP A 92 -3.68 -55.55 -25.14
CA TRP A 92 -4.79 -55.45 -24.19
C TRP A 92 -5.70 -54.24 -24.46
N ARG A 93 -5.14 -53.07 -24.77
CA ARG A 93 -5.91 -51.89 -25.22
C ARG A 93 -6.74 -52.17 -26.47
N ASN A 94 -6.18 -52.92 -27.41
CA ASN A 94 -6.84 -53.25 -28.67
C ASN A 94 -7.99 -54.27 -28.50
N SER A 95 -7.98 -55.09 -27.44
CA SER A 95 -8.99 -56.12 -27.22
C SER A 95 -10.30 -55.60 -26.59
N LYS A 96 -10.35 -54.34 -26.11
CA LYS A 96 -11.50 -53.73 -25.40
C LYS A 96 -12.05 -54.56 -24.22
N GLN A 97 -11.30 -55.52 -23.69
CA GLN A 97 -11.72 -56.27 -22.51
C GLN A 97 -11.66 -55.38 -21.27
N THR A 98 -12.79 -55.28 -20.56
CA THR A 98 -12.91 -54.58 -19.28
C THR A 98 -13.10 -55.64 -18.19
N GLY A 99 -12.02 -55.94 -17.45
CA GLY A 99 -12.00 -56.98 -16.42
C GLY A 99 -10.62 -57.17 -15.81
N SER A 100 -10.53 -58.03 -14.78
CA SER A 100 -9.25 -58.41 -14.13
C SER A 100 -8.25 -58.90 -15.17
N ILE A 101 -7.06 -58.32 -15.18
CA ILE A 101 -5.97 -58.71 -16.08
C ILE A 101 -5.63 -60.17 -15.84
N ASP A 102 -5.95 -61.02 -16.81
CA ASP A 102 -5.58 -62.44 -16.79
C ASP A 102 -4.21 -62.57 -17.45
N VAL A 103 -3.17 -62.66 -16.62
CA VAL A 103 -1.77 -62.67 -17.05
C VAL A 103 -1.45 -63.93 -17.88
N ASP A 104 -2.22 -65.01 -17.69
CA ASP A 104 -2.11 -66.25 -18.45
C ASP A 104 -2.64 -66.08 -19.89
N ALA A 105 -3.63 -65.20 -20.12
CA ALA A 105 -4.15 -64.89 -21.44
C ALA A 105 -3.24 -63.97 -22.28
N LEU A 106 -2.24 -63.35 -21.65
CA LEU A 106 -1.28 -62.43 -22.28
C LEU A 106 0.01 -63.12 -22.77
N GLY A 107 0.12 -64.46 -22.62
CA GLY A 107 1.25 -65.23 -23.13
C GLY A 107 2.53 -65.14 -22.31
N PHE A 108 2.45 -64.70 -21.04
CA PHE A 108 3.61 -64.59 -20.14
C PHE A 108 3.95 -65.86 -19.36
N THR A 109 3.23 -66.97 -19.57
CA THR A 109 3.43 -68.25 -18.84
C THR A 109 4.87 -68.76 -18.90
N ASP A 110 5.55 -68.62 -20.04
CA ASP A 110 6.94 -69.07 -20.21
C ASP A 110 7.95 -68.09 -19.58
N ARG A 111 7.60 -66.81 -19.47
CA ARG A 111 8.46 -65.73 -18.94
C ARG A 111 8.24 -65.43 -17.47
N LEU A 112 7.17 -65.95 -16.87
CA LEU A 112 6.95 -65.99 -15.43
C LEU A 112 8.00 -66.87 -14.70
N ASN A 113 8.65 -67.80 -15.42
CA ASN A 113 9.74 -68.63 -14.88
C ASN A 113 11.14 -68.02 -15.10
N ASP A 114 11.26 -66.94 -15.89
CA ASP A 114 12.54 -66.29 -16.14
C ASP A 114 12.91 -65.35 -14.98
N THR A 115 13.89 -65.80 -14.19
CA THR A 115 14.39 -65.04 -13.04
C THR A 115 15.10 -63.74 -13.44
N GLY A 116 15.68 -63.65 -14.65
CA GLY A 116 16.32 -62.45 -15.18
C GLY A 116 15.30 -61.36 -15.47
N PHE A 117 14.28 -61.69 -16.27
CA PHE A 117 13.15 -60.81 -16.59
C PHE A 117 12.45 -60.27 -15.33
N LEU A 118 12.14 -61.14 -14.37
CA LEU A 118 11.49 -60.71 -13.12
C LEU A 118 12.38 -59.79 -12.27
N ASN A 119 13.70 -59.97 -12.29
CA ASN A 119 14.64 -59.07 -11.61
C ASN A 119 14.72 -57.70 -12.29
N GLU A 120 14.66 -57.64 -13.62
CA GLU A 120 14.62 -56.38 -14.37
C GLU A 120 13.33 -55.59 -14.12
N ILE A 121 12.18 -56.25 -14.13
CA ILE A 121 10.89 -55.60 -13.78
C ILE A 121 10.93 -55.09 -12.35
N GLN A 122 11.41 -55.91 -11.39
CA GLN A 122 11.55 -55.49 -10.00
C GLN A 122 12.48 -54.27 -9.85
N ALA A 123 13.60 -54.23 -10.58
CA ALA A 123 14.47 -53.07 -10.60
C ALA A 123 13.78 -51.83 -11.22
N GLY A 124 12.96 -52.02 -12.24
CA GLY A 124 12.10 -50.99 -12.84
C GLY A 124 11.12 -50.39 -11.83
N VAL A 125 10.34 -51.24 -11.14
CA VAL A 125 9.39 -50.83 -10.11
C VAL A 125 10.09 -50.08 -8.97
N ASN A 126 11.26 -50.54 -8.52
CA ASN A 126 12.05 -49.83 -7.51
C ASN A 126 12.55 -48.45 -7.99
N ARG A 127 12.83 -48.28 -9.29
CA ARG A 127 13.13 -46.95 -9.87
C ARG A 127 11.89 -46.07 -9.91
N TRP A 128 10.72 -46.64 -10.26
CA TRP A 128 9.45 -45.91 -10.24
C TRP A 128 9.14 -45.33 -8.87
N ILE A 129 9.38 -46.09 -7.78
CA ILE A 129 9.23 -45.57 -6.41
C ILE A 129 10.07 -44.30 -6.22
N LYS A 130 11.35 -44.31 -6.64
CA LYS A 130 12.24 -43.15 -6.52
C LYS A 130 11.78 -41.97 -7.37
N GLU A 131 11.35 -42.20 -8.61
CA GLU A 131 10.85 -41.13 -9.49
C GLU A 131 9.56 -40.49 -8.96
N ILE A 132 8.63 -41.29 -8.40
CA ILE A 132 7.43 -40.77 -7.75
C ILE A 132 7.80 -40.04 -6.46
N GLN A 133 8.73 -40.58 -5.68
CA GLN A 133 9.21 -39.95 -4.45
C GLN A 133 9.78 -38.55 -4.71
N LYS A 134 10.53 -38.34 -5.81
CA LYS A 134 11.04 -37.02 -6.20
C LYS A 134 9.96 -35.95 -6.26
N VAL A 135 8.76 -36.27 -6.75
CA VAL A 135 7.65 -35.32 -6.86
C VAL A 135 6.87 -35.23 -5.55
N THR A 136 6.65 -36.35 -4.86
CA THR A 136 5.88 -36.35 -3.59
C THR A 136 6.63 -35.67 -2.44
N THR A 137 7.97 -35.62 -2.45
CA THR A 137 8.75 -34.90 -1.43
C THR A 137 8.75 -33.39 -1.62
N LEU A 138 8.41 -32.88 -2.83
CA LEU A 138 8.34 -31.44 -3.10
C LEU A 138 7.29 -30.72 -2.25
N VAL A 139 6.29 -31.44 -1.73
CA VAL A 139 5.31 -30.90 -0.76
C VAL A 139 5.97 -30.27 0.48
N HIS A 140 7.22 -30.64 0.79
CA HIS A 140 7.99 -30.15 1.92
C HIS A 140 9.04 -29.08 1.58
N GLU A 141 9.14 -28.65 0.32
CA GLU A 141 10.08 -27.60 -0.09
C GLU A 141 9.83 -26.26 0.63
N PRO A 142 10.86 -25.41 0.79
CA PRO A 142 10.72 -24.10 1.41
C PRO A 142 9.78 -23.18 0.62
N VAL A 143 9.36 -22.09 1.26
CA VAL A 143 8.49 -21.07 0.65
C VAL A 143 9.23 -20.41 -0.51
N ALA A 144 8.52 -20.19 -1.62
CA ALA A 144 9.09 -19.52 -2.80
C ALA A 144 9.46 -18.05 -2.53
N THR A 145 10.23 -17.45 -3.44
CA THR A 145 10.69 -16.05 -3.31
C THR A 145 9.64 -15.01 -3.70
N SER A 146 8.57 -15.42 -4.38
CA SER A 146 7.43 -14.55 -4.74
C SER A 146 6.11 -15.29 -4.49
N ALA A 147 5.04 -14.53 -4.18
CA ALA A 147 3.71 -15.11 -4.00
C ALA A 147 3.19 -15.77 -5.29
N THR A 148 3.57 -15.24 -6.47
CA THR A 148 3.21 -15.84 -7.77
C THR A 148 3.86 -17.19 -7.98
N GLN A 149 5.16 -17.32 -7.68
CA GLN A 149 5.89 -18.58 -7.75
C GLN A 149 5.29 -19.62 -6.81
N GLU A 150 4.92 -19.22 -5.59
CA GLU A 150 4.28 -20.10 -4.62
C GLU A 150 2.93 -20.64 -5.14
N VAL A 151 2.08 -19.78 -5.69
CA VAL A 151 0.79 -20.18 -6.28
C VAL A 151 0.98 -21.12 -7.48
N ASN A 152 1.89 -20.77 -8.39
CA ASN A 152 2.19 -21.57 -9.57
C ASN A 152 2.77 -22.93 -9.19
N PHE A 153 3.71 -22.96 -8.24
CA PHE A 153 4.29 -24.19 -7.70
C PHE A 153 3.21 -25.18 -7.23
N TRP A 154 2.23 -24.73 -6.43
CA TRP A 154 1.15 -25.62 -5.98
C TRP A 154 0.23 -26.07 -7.12
N CYS A 155 -0.06 -25.19 -8.09
CA CYS A 155 -0.87 -25.54 -9.26
C CYS A 155 -0.18 -26.56 -10.16
N ASP A 156 1.10 -26.37 -10.42
CA ASP A 156 1.91 -27.25 -11.25
C ASP A 156 2.16 -28.58 -10.52
N LEU A 157 2.39 -28.56 -9.19
CA LEU A 157 2.56 -29.77 -8.39
C LEU A 157 1.28 -30.61 -8.38
N HIS A 158 0.13 -29.95 -8.27
CA HIS A 158 -1.17 -30.62 -8.40
C HIS A 158 -1.34 -31.27 -9.76
N ARG A 159 -0.99 -30.58 -10.85
CA ARG A 159 -1.05 -31.12 -12.21
C ARG A 159 -0.10 -32.30 -12.39
N ALA A 160 1.14 -32.18 -11.91
CA ALA A 160 2.15 -33.23 -11.97
C ALA A 160 1.71 -34.49 -11.20
N LEU A 161 1.23 -34.34 -9.96
CA LEU A 161 0.75 -35.47 -9.15
C LEU A 161 -0.48 -36.15 -9.76
N LEU A 162 -1.42 -35.39 -10.34
CA LEU A 162 -2.55 -35.97 -11.08
C LEU A 162 -2.08 -36.71 -12.34
N ALA A 163 -1.12 -36.16 -13.09
CA ALA A 163 -0.52 -36.85 -14.22
C ALA A 163 0.17 -38.15 -13.78
N THR A 164 0.93 -38.14 -12.69
CA THR A 164 1.52 -39.34 -12.09
C THR A 164 0.46 -40.34 -11.66
N GLN A 165 -0.66 -39.90 -11.09
CA GLN A 165 -1.79 -40.77 -10.76
C GLN A 165 -2.37 -41.46 -12.00
N THR A 166 -2.59 -40.71 -13.09
CA THR A 166 -3.09 -41.30 -14.34
C THR A 166 -2.10 -42.29 -14.96
N LYS A 167 -0.80 -42.03 -14.86
CA LYS A 167 0.26 -42.95 -15.28
C LYS A 167 0.30 -44.21 -14.42
N LEU A 168 0.03 -44.11 -13.12
CA LEU A 168 0.01 -45.26 -12.20
C LEU A 168 -1.22 -46.15 -12.39
N THR A 169 -2.35 -45.58 -12.81
CA THR A 169 -3.56 -46.31 -13.22
C THR A 169 -3.52 -46.78 -14.68
N SER A 170 -2.37 -46.69 -15.35
CA SER A 170 -2.22 -47.17 -16.72
C SER A 170 -2.18 -48.70 -16.76
N ALA A 171 -2.70 -49.27 -17.85
CA ALA A 171 -2.73 -50.72 -18.06
C ALA A 171 -1.31 -51.32 -17.99
N GLU A 172 -0.30 -50.61 -18.48
CA GLU A 172 1.09 -51.03 -18.43
C GLU A 172 1.57 -51.29 -17.00
N VAL A 173 1.30 -50.36 -16.08
CA VAL A 173 1.70 -50.46 -14.68
C VAL A 173 0.87 -51.54 -13.96
N GLU A 174 -0.43 -51.61 -14.19
CA GLU A 174 -1.28 -52.65 -13.61
C GLU A 174 -0.85 -54.07 -14.04
N ILE A 175 -0.51 -54.26 -15.32
CA ILE A 175 0.02 -55.52 -15.85
C ILE A 175 1.35 -55.88 -15.17
N THR A 176 2.27 -54.92 -15.01
CA THR A 176 3.56 -55.20 -14.31
C THR A 176 3.37 -55.65 -12.87
N LEU A 177 2.43 -55.04 -12.14
CA LEU A 177 2.14 -55.38 -10.76
C LEU A 177 1.41 -56.73 -10.66
N ALA A 178 0.52 -57.05 -11.62
CA ALA A 178 -0.13 -58.35 -11.71
C ALA A 178 0.86 -59.49 -11.97
N ILE A 179 1.81 -59.29 -12.91
CA ILE A 179 2.88 -60.26 -13.21
C ILE A 179 3.73 -60.53 -11.96
N LEU A 180 4.17 -59.47 -11.25
CA LEU A 180 4.97 -59.63 -10.03
C LEU A 180 4.21 -60.35 -8.90
N LYS A 181 2.89 -60.12 -8.79
CA LYS A 181 2.03 -60.78 -7.81
C LYS A 181 1.87 -62.27 -8.14
N GLN A 182 1.66 -62.63 -9.39
CA GLN A 182 1.52 -64.02 -9.83
C GLN A 182 2.85 -64.78 -9.72
N ALA A 183 3.98 -64.12 -9.96
CA ALA A 183 5.34 -64.64 -9.74
C ALA A 183 5.74 -64.78 -8.26
N LYS A 184 4.81 -64.61 -7.31
CA LYS A 184 5.02 -64.67 -5.85
C LYS A 184 6.00 -63.63 -5.29
N ARG A 185 6.29 -62.55 -6.00
CA ARG A 185 7.15 -61.44 -5.54
C ARG A 185 6.35 -60.35 -4.81
N TYR A 186 5.56 -60.77 -3.81
CA TYR A 186 4.61 -59.89 -3.11
C TYR A 186 5.27 -58.70 -2.42
N LEU A 187 6.48 -58.87 -1.89
CA LEU A 187 7.18 -57.80 -1.16
C LEU A 187 7.34 -56.54 -2.02
N VAL A 188 7.68 -56.68 -3.29
CA VAL A 188 7.89 -55.56 -4.23
C VAL A 188 6.58 -54.80 -4.47
N THR A 189 5.47 -55.52 -4.62
CA THR A 189 4.15 -54.91 -4.83
C THR A 189 3.64 -54.20 -3.57
N VAL A 190 3.95 -54.76 -2.39
CA VAL A 190 3.59 -54.15 -1.10
C VAL A 190 4.44 -52.92 -0.83
N THR A 191 5.75 -52.97 -1.07
CA THR A 191 6.65 -51.80 -0.95
C THR A 191 6.28 -50.72 -1.95
N PHE A 192 5.91 -51.08 -3.19
CA PHE A 192 5.45 -50.10 -4.16
C PHE A 192 4.21 -49.35 -3.68
N ALA A 193 3.17 -50.06 -3.22
CA ALA A 193 1.93 -49.45 -2.73
C ALA A 193 2.12 -48.61 -1.45
N ALA A 194 3.09 -48.97 -0.59
CA ALA A 194 3.35 -48.25 0.65
C ALA A 194 4.31 -47.06 0.48
N ASP A 195 5.39 -47.23 -0.28
CA ASP A 195 6.55 -46.32 -0.25
C ASP A 195 6.47 -45.18 -1.27
N HIS A 196 5.61 -45.26 -2.29
CA HIS A 196 5.54 -44.20 -3.31
C HIS A 196 4.90 -42.88 -2.80
N GLY A 197 4.19 -42.88 -1.65
CA GLY A 197 3.69 -41.65 -1.00
C GLY A 197 2.61 -40.83 -1.73
N LEU A 198 2.28 -41.17 -2.98
CA LEU A 198 1.36 -40.41 -3.85
C LEU A 198 0.01 -40.06 -3.21
N GLY A 199 -0.64 -41.00 -2.51
CA GLY A 199 -1.95 -40.76 -1.89
C GLY A 199 -1.91 -39.69 -0.79
N GLY A 200 -0.85 -39.66 0.01
CA GLY A 200 -0.63 -38.63 1.02
C GLY A 200 -0.37 -37.27 0.38
N ALA A 201 0.51 -37.21 -0.62
CA ALA A 201 0.83 -35.99 -1.35
C ALA A 201 -0.37 -35.40 -2.12
N LEU A 202 -1.21 -36.24 -2.72
CA LEU A 202 -2.43 -35.79 -3.38
C LEU A 202 -3.43 -35.19 -2.39
N LYS A 203 -3.54 -35.76 -1.18
CA LYS A 203 -4.42 -35.23 -0.14
C LYS A 203 -3.96 -33.87 0.37
N THR A 204 -2.64 -33.71 0.60
CA THR A 204 -2.05 -32.43 1.02
C THR A 204 -2.24 -31.37 -0.04
N VAL A 205 -1.92 -31.70 -1.29
CA VAL A 205 -2.05 -30.75 -2.39
C VAL A 205 -3.52 -30.42 -2.66
N ALA A 206 -4.44 -31.39 -2.64
CA ALA A 206 -5.87 -31.11 -2.78
C ALA A 206 -6.40 -30.18 -1.67
N SER A 207 -5.94 -30.36 -0.43
CA SER A 207 -6.24 -29.44 0.67
C SER A 207 -5.69 -28.03 0.41
N VAL A 208 -4.44 -27.90 -0.06
CA VAL A 208 -3.83 -26.60 -0.39
C VAL A 208 -4.52 -25.93 -1.59
N MET A 209 -4.98 -26.71 -2.57
CA MET A 209 -5.70 -26.20 -3.75
C MET A 209 -7.03 -25.54 -3.39
N ASN A 210 -7.66 -25.86 -2.26
CA ASN A 210 -8.84 -25.11 -1.77
C ASN A 210 -8.53 -23.62 -1.52
N LEU A 211 -7.26 -23.29 -1.26
CA LEU A 211 -6.76 -21.92 -1.10
C LEU A 211 -6.15 -21.38 -2.40
N MET A 212 -5.27 -22.15 -3.04
CA MET A 212 -4.46 -21.69 -4.18
C MET A 212 -5.22 -21.62 -5.52
N LYS A 213 -6.36 -22.32 -5.63
CA LYS A 213 -7.17 -22.28 -6.84
C LYS A 213 -7.76 -20.89 -7.07
N ASP A 214 -7.58 -20.38 -8.28
CA ASP A 214 -8.06 -19.07 -8.75
C ASP A 214 -7.50 -17.88 -7.95
N PHE A 215 -6.28 -17.99 -7.41
CA PHE A 215 -5.69 -16.95 -6.54
C PHE A 215 -5.49 -15.61 -7.29
N SER A 216 -6.08 -14.53 -6.77
CA SER A 216 -6.28 -13.26 -7.47
C SER A 216 -5.10 -12.29 -7.34
N LEU A 217 -3.86 -12.78 -7.46
CA LEU A 217 -2.66 -11.90 -7.45
C LEU A 217 -2.61 -10.95 -8.64
N HIS A 218 -3.12 -11.38 -9.79
CA HIS A 218 -3.17 -10.56 -11.00
C HIS A 218 -3.91 -9.25 -10.79
N ALA A 219 -4.90 -9.20 -9.88
CA ALA A 219 -5.62 -7.97 -9.57
C ALA A 219 -4.71 -6.89 -8.95
N ILE A 220 -3.67 -7.29 -8.22
CA ILE A 220 -2.66 -6.39 -7.65
C ILE A 220 -1.60 -6.08 -8.73
N LEU A 221 -1.00 -7.10 -9.33
CA LEU A 221 0.13 -6.94 -10.26
C LEU A 221 -0.22 -6.20 -11.57
N SER A 222 -1.47 -6.25 -12.01
CA SER A 222 -1.93 -5.54 -13.22
C SER A 222 -2.56 -4.17 -12.92
N ALA A 223 -2.66 -3.77 -11.65
CA ALA A 223 -3.34 -2.54 -11.26
C ALA A 223 -2.59 -1.29 -11.78
N THR A 224 -3.30 -0.40 -12.46
CA THR A 224 -2.69 0.87 -12.93
C THR A 224 -2.85 2.01 -11.94
N ASP A 225 -3.77 1.89 -10.98
CA ASP A 225 -4.16 2.93 -10.03
C ASP A 225 -4.26 2.39 -8.60
N ILE A 226 -4.07 3.26 -7.60
CA ILE A 226 -4.13 2.92 -6.16
C ILE A 226 -5.48 2.31 -5.75
N PRO A 227 -6.65 2.81 -6.21
CA PRO A 227 -7.93 2.18 -5.90
C PRO A 227 -8.04 0.74 -6.43
N GLN A 228 -7.44 0.44 -7.58
CA GLN A 228 -7.42 -0.92 -8.13
C GLN A 228 -6.60 -1.86 -7.26
N ILE A 229 -5.44 -1.39 -6.75
CA ILE A 229 -4.63 -2.14 -5.78
C ILE A 229 -5.46 -2.44 -4.52
N THR A 230 -6.22 -1.47 -4.02
CA THR A 230 -7.09 -1.63 -2.83
C THR A 230 -8.16 -2.71 -3.05
N VAL A 231 -8.77 -2.75 -4.24
CA VAL A 231 -9.71 -3.82 -4.63
C VAL A 231 -8.99 -5.17 -4.71
N GLY A 232 -7.78 -5.20 -5.28
CA GLY A 232 -6.94 -6.39 -5.34
C GLY A 232 -6.59 -6.95 -3.96
N ILE A 233 -6.22 -6.10 -3.01
CA ILE A 233 -5.95 -6.47 -1.60
C ILE A 233 -7.17 -7.14 -0.99
N ASN A 234 -8.36 -6.57 -1.14
CA ASN A 234 -9.59 -7.16 -0.63
C ASN A 234 -9.88 -8.54 -1.24
N ALA A 235 -9.66 -8.70 -2.55
CA ALA A 235 -9.84 -9.98 -3.23
C ALA A 235 -8.85 -11.05 -2.71
N VAL A 236 -7.57 -10.70 -2.57
CA VAL A 236 -6.53 -11.60 -2.03
C VAL A 236 -6.87 -12.01 -0.59
N TYR A 237 -7.22 -11.07 0.29
CA TYR A 237 -7.59 -11.42 1.67
C TYR A 237 -8.89 -12.21 1.78
N ALA A 238 -9.85 -12.02 0.87
CA ALA A 238 -11.04 -12.85 0.80
C ALA A 238 -10.69 -14.32 0.48
N GLN A 239 -9.70 -14.54 -0.38
CA GLN A 239 -9.19 -15.86 -0.69
C GLN A 239 -8.32 -16.44 0.44
N LEU A 240 -7.43 -15.65 1.05
CA LEU A 240 -6.64 -16.07 2.21
C LEU A 240 -7.52 -16.59 3.34
N LYS A 241 -8.71 -16.01 3.57
CA LYS A 241 -9.69 -16.51 4.57
C LYS A 241 -10.17 -17.95 4.31
N LYS A 242 -10.03 -18.47 3.08
CA LYS A 242 -10.29 -19.89 2.74
C LYS A 242 -9.26 -20.85 3.33
N VAL A 243 -8.19 -20.37 3.99
CA VAL A 243 -7.26 -21.20 4.75
C VAL A 243 -7.95 -22.10 5.79
N ARG A 244 -9.16 -21.73 6.24
CA ARG A 244 -10.05 -22.57 7.06
C ARG A 244 -10.37 -23.94 6.44
N LEU A 245 -10.30 -24.04 5.11
CA LEU A 245 -10.58 -25.24 4.32
C LEU A 245 -9.31 -26.00 3.92
N ALA A 246 -8.13 -25.43 4.22
CA ALA A 246 -6.83 -25.98 3.86
C ALA A 246 -6.09 -26.41 5.13
N ASP A 247 -6.50 -27.55 5.71
CA ASP A 247 -5.98 -28.05 6.99
C ASP A 247 -4.55 -28.53 6.95
N GLU A 248 -4.11 -29.02 5.80
CA GLU A 248 -2.75 -29.55 5.62
C GLU A 248 -1.73 -28.46 5.23
N TYR A 249 -2.16 -27.20 5.06
CA TYR A 249 -1.26 -26.07 4.81
C TYR A 249 -0.76 -25.45 6.12
N LYS A 250 0.57 -25.42 6.31
CA LYS A 250 1.24 -24.94 7.53
C LYS A 250 0.96 -23.46 7.76
N LEU A 251 0.66 -23.07 8.99
CA LEU A 251 0.28 -21.69 9.33
C LEU A 251 1.48 -20.74 9.22
N SER A 252 2.69 -21.21 9.51
CA SER A 252 3.93 -20.44 9.26
C SER A 252 4.10 -20.06 7.79
N ARG A 253 3.87 -21.01 6.87
CA ARG A 253 3.97 -20.80 5.42
C ARG A 253 2.89 -19.85 4.89
N VAL A 254 1.68 -19.89 5.47
CA VAL A 254 0.62 -18.91 5.19
C VAL A 254 1.05 -17.49 5.55
N LEU A 255 1.68 -17.30 6.70
CA LEU A 255 2.16 -15.97 7.10
C LEU A 255 3.29 -15.49 6.19
N SER A 256 4.19 -16.38 5.78
CA SER A 256 5.22 -16.05 4.78
C SER A 256 4.62 -15.67 3.42
N LEU A 257 3.53 -16.31 2.99
CA LEU A 257 2.81 -15.89 1.78
C LEU A 257 2.26 -14.46 1.91
N VAL A 258 1.79 -14.06 3.10
CA VAL A 258 1.34 -12.67 3.34
C VAL A 258 2.51 -11.68 3.27
N GLU A 259 3.68 -12.05 3.77
CA GLU A 259 4.91 -11.24 3.64
C GLU A 259 5.27 -11.04 2.16
N LEU A 260 5.21 -12.10 1.34
CA LEU A 260 5.45 -12.02 -0.10
C LEU A 260 4.41 -11.14 -0.83
N VAL A 261 3.12 -11.26 -0.48
CA VAL A 261 2.07 -10.39 -1.01
C VAL A 261 2.34 -8.93 -0.64
N SER A 262 2.87 -8.67 0.56
CA SER A 262 3.28 -7.33 0.98
C SER A 262 4.41 -6.77 0.12
N THR A 263 5.41 -7.59 -0.23
CA THR A 263 6.48 -7.21 -1.16
C THR A 263 5.92 -6.90 -2.55
N ASP A 264 5.01 -7.72 -3.07
CA ASP A 264 4.35 -7.49 -4.37
C ASP A 264 3.54 -6.17 -4.37
N VAL A 265 2.82 -5.89 -3.28
CA VAL A 265 2.09 -4.61 -3.10
C VAL A 265 3.06 -3.43 -3.05
N SER A 266 4.19 -3.57 -2.34
CA SER A 266 5.23 -2.54 -2.23
C SER A 266 5.81 -2.17 -3.60
N VAL A 267 6.16 -3.18 -4.40
CA VAL A 267 6.66 -3.00 -5.77
C VAL A 267 5.59 -2.33 -6.63
N GLN A 268 4.36 -2.85 -6.63
CA GLN A 268 3.31 -2.29 -7.48
C GLN A 268 2.96 -0.86 -7.09
N LEU A 269 2.80 -0.57 -5.80
CA LEU A 269 2.51 0.77 -5.29
C LEU A 269 3.61 1.75 -5.71
N THR A 270 4.87 1.34 -5.62
CA THR A 270 6.01 2.13 -6.09
C THR A 270 5.94 2.38 -7.59
N THR A 271 5.63 1.37 -8.40
CA THR A 271 5.52 1.55 -9.87
C THR A 271 4.40 2.51 -10.26
N VAL A 272 3.24 2.43 -9.60
CA VAL A 272 2.10 3.33 -9.85
C VAL A 272 2.44 4.75 -9.42
N LEU A 273 3.00 4.93 -8.22
CA LEU A 273 3.35 6.25 -7.71
C LEU A 273 4.47 6.92 -8.52
N ARG A 274 5.44 6.15 -9.06
CA ARG A 274 6.50 6.67 -9.95
C ARG A 274 5.99 7.21 -11.29
N THR A 275 4.77 6.86 -11.71
CA THR A 275 4.19 7.44 -12.94
C THR A 275 3.85 8.92 -12.79
N THR A 276 3.67 9.37 -11.55
CA THR A 276 3.35 10.76 -11.23
C THR A 276 4.46 11.38 -10.40
N ASN A 277 5.01 12.51 -10.85
CA ASN A 277 5.95 13.28 -10.05
C ASN A 277 5.22 13.96 -8.88
N LEU A 278 5.12 13.26 -7.74
CA LEU A 278 4.40 13.71 -6.54
C LEU A 278 4.85 15.09 -6.04
N PHE A 279 6.04 15.58 -6.43
CA PHE A 279 6.56 16.89 -6.06
C PHE A 279 6.20 18.03 -7.02
N GLN A 280 5.88 17.73 -8.27
CA GLN A 280 5.60 18.78 -9.27
C GLN A 280 4.10 19.02 -9.46
N ILE A 281 3.26 18.02 -9.13
CA ILE A 281 1.81 18.16 -9.20
C ILE A 281 1.28 19.18 -8.19
N ALA A 282 0.11 19.77 -8.48
CA ALA A 282 -0.58 20.65 -7.54
C ALA A 282 -0.91 19.94 -6.21
N PHE A 283 -1.03 20.70 -5.13
CA PHE A 283 -1.30 20.13 -3.80
C PHE A 283 -2.64 19.37 -3.77
N ASP A 284 -3.70 19.90 -4.39
CA ASP A 284 -5.03 19.25 -4.38
C ASP A 284 -5.00 17.85 -5.01
N GLN A 285 -4.33 17.71 -6.17
CA GLN A 285 -4.17 16.41 -6.84
C GLN A 285 -3.33 15.44 -6.01
N PHE A 286 -2.30 15.96 -5.33
CA PHE A 286 -1.50 15.16 -4.42
C PHE A 286 -2.27 14.73 -3.18
N ASP A 287 -3.13 15.59 -2.63
CA ASP A 287 -3.95 15.30 -1.46
C ASP A 287 -4.93 14.15 -1.74
N GLU A 288 -5.52 14.13 -2.95
CA GLU A 288 -6.34 13.00 -3.42
C GLU A 288 -5.53 11.70 -3.52
N ILE A 289 -4.34 11.73 -4.12
CA ILE A 289 -3.46 10.55 -4.23
C ILE A 289 -3.02 10.07 -2.84
N ALA A 290 -2.63 10.97 -1.95
CA ALA A 290 -2.22 10.65 -0.59
C ALA A 290 -3.37 10.05 0.23
N THR A 291 -4.60 10.55 0.04
CA THR A 291 -5.81 10.01 0.66
C THR A 291 -6.09 8.59 0.15
N HIS A 292 -6.00 8.34 -1.17
CA HIS A 292 -6.14 7.00 -1.72
C HIS A 292 -5.07 6.03 -1.18
N CYS A 293 -3.81 6.48 -1.01
CA CYS A 293 -2.77 5.69 -0.36
C CYS A 293 -3.13 5.39 1.11
N HIS A 294 -3.61 6.39 1.84
CA HIS A 294 -4.03 6.21 3.23
C HIS A 294 -5.16 5.16 3.36
N ASP A 295 -6.17 5.25 2.51
CA ASP A 295 -7.29 4.29 2.46
C ASP A 295 -6.82 2.87 2.11
N LEU A 296 -5.83 2.75 1.22
CA LEU A 296 -5.19 1.47 0.89
C LEU A 296 -4.55 0.86 2.13
N PHE A 297 -3.72 1.62 2.87
CA PHE A 297 -3.04 1.13 4.07
C PHE A 297 -4.02 0.79 5.19
N LEU A 298 -5.05 1.63 5.41
CA LEU A 298 -6.13 1.32 6.36
C LEU A 298 -6.86 0.02 6.00
N THR A 299 -7.14 -0.19 4.70
CA THR A 299 -7.76 -1.41 4.19
C THR A 299 -6.88 -2.62 4.45
N TRP A 300 -5.58 -2.51 4.16
CA TRP A 300 -4.59 -3.55 4.46
C TRP A 300 -4.58 -3.89 5.94
N HIS A 301 -4.40 -2.91 6.83
CA HIS A 301 -4.34 -3.12 8.29
C HIS A 301 -5.59 -3.80 8.83
N ARG A 302 -6.76 -3.37 8.38
CA ARG A 302 -8.04 -3.99 8.76
C ARG A 302 -8.12 -5.45 8.31
N GLN A 303 -7.78 -5.75 7.05
CA GLN A 303 -7.87 -7.11 6.53
C GLN A 303 -6.79 -8.02 7.15
N HIS A 304 -5.57 -7.51 7.31
CA HIS A 304 -4.45 -8.21 7.92
C HIS A 304 -4.74 -8.56 9.38
N HIS A 305 -5.26 -7.62 10.18
CA HIS A 305 -5.65 -7.89 11.56
C HIS A 305 -6.77 -8.94 11.64
N ALA A 306 -7.82 -8.81 10.82
CA ALA A 306 -8.90 -9.80 10.78
C ALA A 306 -8.41 -11.19 10.35
N PHE A 307 -7.43 -11.25 9.46
CA PHE A 307 -6.81 -12.50 9.02
C PHE A 307 -5.91 -13.11 10.09
N HIS A 308 -5.12 -12.31 10.80
CA HIS A 308 -4.24 -12.80 11.87
C HIS A 308 -5.03 -13.40 13.03
N GLU A 309 -6.13 -12.77 13.44
CA GLU A 309 -7.04 -13.34 14.45
C GLU A 309 -7.65 -14.67 13.98
N LEU A 310 -7.99 -14.79 12.69
CA LEU A 310 -8.40 -16.06 12.12
C LEU A 310 -7.29 -17.12 12.20
N VAL A 311 -6.04 -16.78 11.86
CA VAL A 311 -4.91 -17.72 11.93
C VAL A 311 -4.65 -18.16 13.38
N LYS A 312 -4.76 -17.25 14.36
CA LYS A 312 -4.68 -17.59 15.79
C LYS A 312 -5.78 -18.57 16.21
N ASP A 313 -7.01 -18.32 15.81
CA ASP A 313 -8.14 -19.20 16.12
C ASP A 313 -7.96 -20.59 15.49
N LEU A 314 -7.45 -20.65 14.26
CA LEU A 314 -7.13 -21.91 13.59
C LEU A 314 -5.98 -22.65 14.28
N SER A 315 -4.94 -21.95 14.74
CA SER A 315 -3.84 -22.56 15.51
C SER A 315 -4.34 -23.20 16.80
N LYS A 316 -5.25 -22.52 17.53
CA LYS A 316 -5.90 -23.09 18.73
C LYS A 316 -6.74 -24.33 18.40
N ARG A 317 -7.52 -24.30 17.31
CA ARG A 317 -8.40 -25.40 16.89
C ARG A 317 -7.63 -26.62 16.38
N ARG A 318 -6.55 -26.41 15.63
CA ARG A 318 -5.71 -27.48 15.08
C ARG A 318 -4.84 -28.15 16.14
N GLY A 319 -4.78 -27.61 17.36
CA GLY A 319 -3.99 -28.18 18.46
C GLY A 319 -2.50 -28.32 18.11
N THR A 320 -1.97 -27.43 17.25
CA THR A 320 -0.58 -27.50 16.78
C THR A 320 0.36 -27.26 17.94
N ALA A 321 0.80 -28.35 18.57
CA ALA A 321 1.74 -28.36 19.67
C ALA A 321 3.13 -27.91 19.18
N ALA A 322 3.66 -26.86 19.79
CA ALA A 322 5.07 -26.45 19.87
C ALA A 322 5.92 -26.24 18.59
N THR A 323 5.61 -26.84 17.43
CA THR A 323 6.47 -26.84 16.23
C THR A 323 6.06 -25.83 15.16
N ASP A 324 4.80 -25.39 15.12
CA ASP A 324 4.30 -24.37 14.18
C ASP A 324 3.83 -23.13 14.97
N LYS A 325 4.77 -22.48 15.67
CA LYS A 325 4.48 -21.24 16.39
C LYS A 325 4.06 -20.17 15.38
N VAL A 326 2.79 -19.79 15.41
CA VAL A 326 2.27 -18.65 14.66
C VAL A 326 3.00 -17.40 15.14
N ARG A 327 3.77 -16.78 14.23
CA ARG A 327 4.45 -15.52 14.50
C ARG A 327 3.46 -14.45 14.89
N SER A 328 3.84 -13.61 15.85
CA SER A 328 3.02 -12.46 16.21
C SER A 328 2.99 -11.45 15.06
N LEU A 329 1.98 -10.56 15.03
CA LEU A 329 1.90 -9.49 14.03
C LEU A 329 3.18 -8.62 13.99
N ALA A 330 3.84 -8.45 15.14
CA ALA A 330 5.06 -7.67 15.28
C ALA A 330 6.32 -8.37 14.75
N GLU A 331 6.27 -9.69 14.56
CA GLU A 331 7.38 -10.49 14.05
C GLU A 331 7.32 -10.66 12.52
N MET A 332 6.24 -10.21 11.88
CA MET A 332 6.08 -10.27 10.43
C MET A 332 6.81 -9.10 9.76
N GLN A 333 7.62 -9.40 8.75
CA GLN A 333 8.31 -8.38 7.96
C GLN A 333 7.44 -7.96 6.78
N LEU A 334 6.95 -6.72 6.83
CA LEU A 334 6.04 -6.17 5.83
C LEU A 334 6.70 -4.97 5.15
N ASP A 335 7.26 -5.18 3.96
CA ASP A 335 8.00 -4.15 3.21
C ASP A 335 7.19 -2.89 2.92
N HIS A 336 5.87 -3.01 2.69
CA HIS A 336 5.02 -1.85 2.38
C HIS A 336 4.87 -0.87 3.56
N LEU A 337 5.16 -1.29 4.80
CA LEU A 337 5.10 -0.40 5.98
C LEU A 337 6.10 0.75 5.86
N ALA A 338 7.27 0.47 5.29
CA ALA A 338 8.30 1.48 5.12
C ALA A 338 7.88 2.54 4.08
N ILE A 339 7.11 2.13 3.04
CA ILE A 339 6.48 3.06 2.10
C ILE A 339 5.35 3.85 2.78
N GLU A 340 4.56 3.20 3.65
CA GLU A 340 3.48 3.86 4.39
C GLU A 340 4.01 5.02 5.25
N GLU A 341 5.06 4.78 6.03
CA GLU A 341 5.71 5.82 6.84
C GLU A 341 6.24 6.95 5.96
N ARG A 342 6.92 6.61 4.85
CA ARG A 342 7.42 7.61 3.92
C ARG A 342 6.33 8.47 3.29
N MET A 343 5.20 7.87 2.92
CA MET A 343 4.05 8.58 2.35
C MET A 343 3.37 9.49 3.38
N LYS A 344 3.27 9.06 4.64
CA LYS A 344 2.78 9.90 5.74
C LYS A 344 3.68 11.12 5.95
N ASP A 345 4.98 10.91 6.02
CA ASP A 345 5.97 12.00 6.14
C ASP A 345 5.90 12.98 4.97
N LEU A 346 5.74 12.46 3.75
CA LEU A 346 5.60 13.27 2.54
C LEU A 346 4.31 14.09 2.56
N HIS A 347 3.19 13.48 2.97
CA HIS A 347 1.90 14.16 3.07
C HIS A 347 1.95 15.31 4.08
N GLU A 348 2.51 15.07 5.27
CA GLU A 348 2.72 16.13 6.27
C GLU A 348 3.63 17.24 5.74
N PHE A 349 4.72 16.89 5.06
CA PHE A 349 5.64 17.86 4.47
C PHE A 349 4.95 18.77 3.45
N ARG A 350 4.23 18.18 2.50
CA ARG A 350 3.48 18.88 1.45
C ARG A 350 2.38 19.75 2.03
N GLN A 351 1.62 19.25 3.00
CA GLN A 351 0.56 19.99 3.67
C GLN A 351 1.13 21.20 4.42
N GLN A 352 2.24 21.03 5.14
CA GLN A 352 2.91 22.13 5.83
C GLN A 352 3.49 23.16 4.86
N HIS A 353 4.06 22.73 3.73
CA HIS A 353 4.59 23.59 2.68
C HIS A 353 3.49 24.44 2.04
N ASP A 354 2.40 23.83 1.56
CA ASP A 354 1.33 24.58 0.90
C ASP A 354 0.61 25.50 1.90
N ARG A 355 0.34 25.02 3.12
CA ARG A 355 -0.22 25.88 4.19
C ARG A 355 0.66 27.10 4.45
N LEU A 356 1.98 26.93 4.53
CA LEU A 356 2.91 28.05 4.71
C LEU A 356 2.85 29.01 3.53
N ARG A 357 2.91 28.50 2.30
CA ARG A 357 2.84 29.30 1.06
C ARG A 357 1.56 30.12 0.98
N VAL A 358 0.40 29.48 1.20
CA VAL A 358 -0.92 30.12 1.17
C VAL A 358 -1.03 31.18 2.27
N VAL A 359 -0.54 30.89 3.47
CA VAL A 359 -0.58 31.82 4.59
C VAL A 359 0.34 33.02 4.33
N ILE A 360 1.58 32.80 3.91
CA ILE A 360 2.54 33.88 3.60
C ILE A 360 1.98 34.77 2.48
N HIS A 361 1.48 34.17 1.40
CA HIS A 361 0.85 34.92 0.32
C HIS A 361 -0.35 35.74 0.81
N ARG A 362 -1.24 35.15 1.63
CA ARG A 362 -2.41 35.86 2.17
C ARG A 362 -2.04 37.02 3.10
N VAL A 363 -1.04 36.83 3.96
CA VAL A 363 -0.66 37.78 5.01
C VAL A 363 0.20 38.91 4.44
N LEU A 364 1.16 38.61 3.58
CA LEU A 364 2.18 39.55 3.12
C LEU A 364 1.87 40.20 1.76
N ALA A 365 1.03 39.62 0.89
CA ALA A 365 0.64 40.29 -0.37
C ALA A 365 -0.16 41.59 -0.15
N LYS A 366 -0.68 41.80 1.07
CA LYS A 366 -1.42 43.01 1.46
C LYS A 366 -0.55 44.02 2.22
N THR A 367 0.76 43.82 2.32
CA THR A 367 1.69 44.78 2.96
C THR A 367 2.48 45.57 1.91
N PRO A 368 2.95 46.80 2.22
CA PRO A 368 3.86 47.53 1.34
C PRO A 368 5.21 46.80 1.10
N ASP A 369 5.50 45.74 1.86
CA ASP A 369 6.67 44.87 1.73
C ASP A 369 6.45 43.74 0.70
N ALA A 370 5.68 44.00 -0.36
CA ALA A 370 5.35 43.00 -1.38
C ALA A 370 6.61 42.40 -2.03
N ALA A 371 7.65 43.21 -2.25
CA ALA A 371 8.94 42.74 -2.79
C ALA A 371 9.64 41.72 -1.88
N THR A 372 9.66 41.97 -0.57
CA THR A 372 10.24 41.04 0.42
C THR A 372 9.43 39.75 0.53
N SER A 373 8.15 39.81 0.16
CA SER A 373 7.24 38.65 0.16
C SER A 373 7.47 37.73 -1.03
N GLU A 374 7.72 38.31 -2.21
CA GLU A 374 8.11 37.55 -3.40
C GLU A 374 9.47 36.88 -3.22
N ASP A 375 10.44 37.57 -2.57
CA ASP A 375 11.73 36.98 -2.22
C ASP A 375 11.59 35.81 -1.23
N MET A 376 10.75 35.94 -0.18
CA MET A 376 10.50 34.84 0.77
C MET A 376 9.78 33.65 0.13
N LEU A 377 8.81 33.91 -0.75
CA LEU A 377 8.11 32.84 -1.48
C LEU A 377 9.05 32.17 -2.50
N GLY A 378 9.93 32.94 -3.13
CA GLY A 378 10.99 32.45 -4.02
C GLY A 378 12.00 31.58 -3.28
N ASP A 379 12.43 31.99 -2.09
CA ASP A 379 13.31 31.21 -1.21
C ASP A 379 12.67 29.87 -0.81
N ILE A 380 11.40 29.89 -0.40
CA ILE A 380 10.64 28.68 -0.04
C ILE A 380 10.48 27.75 -1.24
N HIS A 381 10.15 28.31 -2.41
CA HIS A 381 10.00 27.54 -3.63
C HIS A 381 11.34 26.96 -4.09
N GLY A 382 12.42 27.72 -4.01
CA GLY A 382 13.79 27.27 -4.31
C GLY A 382 14.23 26.13 -3.41
N ALA A 383 14.01 26.24 -2.09
CA ALA A 383 14.30 25.17 -1.14
C ALA A 383 13.47 23.91 -1.39
N TYR A 384 12.20 24.07 -1.78
CA TYR A 384 11.32 22.96 -2.17
C TYR A 384 11.81 22.26 -3.44
N MET A 385 12.19 23.01 -4.47
CA MET A 385 12.74 22.47 -5.71
C MET A 385 14.09 21.77 -5.49
N GLN A 386 14.93 22.31 -4.61
CA GLN A 386 16.20 21.68 -4.24
C GLN A 386 15.97 20.32 -3.56
N CYS A 387 15.00 20.22 -2.64
CA CYS A 387 14.64 18.95 -2.01
C CYS A 387 14.08 17.93 -3.01
N THR A 388 13.33 18.42 -4.00
CA THR A 388 12.74 17.61 -5.07
C THR A 388 13.81 17.03 -6.00
N SER A 389 14.84 17.81 -6.32
CA SER A 389 15.89 17.38 -7.24
C SER A 389 16.92 16.45 -6.62
N SER A 390 17.06 16.45 -5.29
CA SER A 390 18.14 15.73 -4.61
C SER A 390 17.76 14.33 -4.10
N VAL A 391 16.46 13.98 -4.07
CA VAL A 391 16.00 12.75 -3.40
C VAL A 391 14.97 11.98 -4.24
N ASP A 392 15.20 10.68 -4.42
CA ASP A 392 14.15 9.75 -4.83
C ASP A 392 13.29 9.39 -3.62
N VAL A 393 12.02 9.75 -3.67
CA VAL A 393 11.12 9.60 -2.52
C VAL A 393 10.58 8.19 -2.33
N PHE A 394 10.73 7.36 -3.35
CA PHE A 394 10.40 5.94 -3.26
C PHE A 394 11.63 5.07 -2.97
N ASP A 395 12.79 5.67 -2.71
CA ASP A 395 13.94 4.95 -2.16
C ASP A 395 13.79 4.86 -0.63
N VAL A 396 13.32 3.70 -0.20
CA VAL A 396 13.11 3.36 1.22
C VAL A 396 14.32 2.64 1.82
N SER A 397 15.43 2.55 1.07
CA SER A 397 16.69 2.08 1.64
C SER A 397 17.17 2.99 2.79
N VAL A 398 18.14 2.50 3.55
CA VAL A 398 18.76 3.28 4.63
C VAL A 398 19.37 4.56 4.06
N ASP A 399 20.06 4.45 2.92
CA ASP A 399 20.69 5.56 2.22
C ASP A 399 19.64 6.57 1.72
N GLY A 400 18.55 6.10 1.11
CA GLY A 400 17.44 6.95 0.66
C GLY A 400 16.70 7.65 1.80
N SER A 401 16.61 6.99 2.96
CA SER A 401 16.04 7.57 4.19
C SER A 401 16.91 8.66 4.79
N ASP A 402 18.23 8.49 4.77
CA ASP A 402 19.15 9.50 5.27
C ASP A 402 19.27 10.69 4.32
N ALA A 403 19.24 10.45 2.99
CA ALA A 403 19.14 11.50 1.99
C ALA A 403 17.87 12.35 2.16
N TRP A 404 16.71 11.71 2.41
CA TRP A 404 15.45 12.42 2.68
C TRP A 404 15.50 13.25 3.97
N LYS A 405 16.02 12.69 5.07
CA LYS A 405 16.20 13.43 6.33
C LYS A 405 17.13 14.62 6.13
N GLN A 406 18.18 14.48 5.34
CA GLN A 406 19.11 15.58 5.04
C GLN A 406 18.43 16.68 4.22
N ALA A 407 17.70 16.32 3.16
CA ALA A 407 16.95 17.27 2.36
C ALA A 407 15.91 18.01 3.21
N ARG A 408 15.16 17.30 4.07
CA ARG A 408 14.21 17.91 5.00
C ARG A 408 14.88 18.89 5.96
N LYS A 409 16.04 18.53 6.53
CA LYS A 409 16.83 19.47 7.36
C LYS A 409 17.24 20.73 6.60
N THR A 410 17.67 20.60 5.34
CA THR A 410 18.04 21.76 4.52
C THR A 410 16.83 22.66 4.24
N TYR A 411 15.65 22.06 3.97
CA TYR A 411 14.40 22.80 3.86
C TYR A 411 14.03 23.51 5.16
N ASP A 412 14.08 22.80 6.29
CA ASP A 412 13.74 23.34 7.61
C ASP A 412 14.65 24.53 7.97
N LEU A 413 15.94 24.48 7.62
CA LEU A 413 16.86 25.62 7.78
C LEU A 413 16.47 26.84 6.93
N CYS A 414 15.96 26.62 5.71
CA CYS A 414 15.44 27.71 4.88
C CYS A 414 14.16 28.30 5.49
N ILE A 415 13.24 27.44 5.95
CA ILE A 415 12.04 27.87 6.65
C ILE A 415 12.40 28.65 7.91
N ASP A 416 13.37 28.19 8.69
CA ASP A 416 13.87 28.89 9.88
C ASP A 416 14.40 30.29 9.57
N ARG A 417 15.07 30.48 8.42
CA ARG A 417 15.51 31.78 7.94
C ARG A 417 14.33 32.68 7.58
N VAL A 418 13.34 32.14 6.87
CA VAL A 418 12.12 32.88 6.49
C VAL A 418 11.31 33.24 7.74
N GLU A 419 11.15 32.31 8.68
CA GLU A 419 10.52 32.55 9.97
C GLU A 419 11.26 33.65 10.75
N GLY A 420 12.59 33.65 10.75
CA GLY A 420 13.39 34.73 11.34
C GLY A 420 13.11 36.10 10.72
N SER A 421 12.99 36.17 9.39
CA SER A 421 12.64 37.40 8.68
C SER A 421 11.22 37.87 8.98
N ILE A 422 10.26 36.94 9.04
CA ILE A 422 8.87 37.22 9.44
C ILE A 422 8.81 37.74 10.88
N ILE A 423 9.54 37.11 11.81
CA ILE A 423 9.63 37.54 13.21
C ILE A 423 10.21 38.96 13.29
N HIS A 424 11.28 39.25 12.53
CA HIS A 424 11.88 40.58 12.51
C HIS A 424 10.90 41.64 11.98
N SER A 425 10.22 41.37 10.86
CA SER A 425 9.22 42.28 10.28
C SER A 425 8.04 42.52 11.25
N LEU A 426 7.51 41.45 11.85
CA LEU A 426 6.43 41.54 12.83
C LEU A 426 6.87 42.33 14.07
N THR A 427 8.04 42.04 14.62
CA THR A 427 8.57 42.71 15.82
C THR A 427 8.83 44.19 15.54
N SER A 428 9.41 44.53 14.38
CA SER A 428 9.64 45.91 13.98
C SER A 428 8.32 46.70 13.83
N ARG A 429 7.29 46.09 13.22
CA ARG A 429 5.95 46.69 13.12
C ARG A 429 5.26 46.85 14.47
N LEU A 430 5.42 45.89 15.38
CA LEU A 430 4.86 46.00 16.73
C LEU A 430 5.55 47.07 17.57
N HIS A 431 6.86 47.27 17.40
CA HIS A 431 7.58 48.35 18.07
C HIS A 431 7.27 49.74 17.50
N SER A 432 6.98 49.85 16.21
CA SER A 432 6.64 51.14 15.58
C SER A 432 5.23 51.60 15.88
N THR A 433 4.31 50.69 16.24
CA THR A 433 2.95 51.03 16.66
C THR A 433 2.90 51.39 18.14
N SER A 434 2.48 52.61 18.48
CA SER A 434 2.30 53.07 19.86
C SER A 434 0.90 52.77 20.43
N THR A 435 -0.10 52.56 19.56
CA THR A 435 -1.50 52.39 19.96
C THR A 435 -1.90 50.92 20.01
N ALA A 436 -2.62 50.49 21.06
CA ALA A 436 -3.11 49.12 21.21
C ALA A 436 -3.99 48.68 20.02
N ASP A 437 -4.82 49.57 19.48
CA ASP A 437 -5.66 49.32 18.31
C ASP A 437 -4.85 49.00 17.04
N ASP A 438 -3.74 49.71 16.82
CA ASP A 438 -2.84 49.45 15.70
C ASP A 438 -2.09 48.12 15.89
N MET A 439 -1.70 47.80 17.13
CA MET A 439 -1.14 46.49 17.47
C MET A 439 -2.14 45.37 17.15
N PHE A 440 -3.41 45.48 17.59
CA PHE A 440 -4.46 44.48 17.26
C PHE A 440 -4.66 44.30 15.75
N ARG A 441 -4.56 45.38 14.96
CA ARG A 441 -4.64 45.31 13.50
C ARG A 441 -3.47 44.51 12.91
N VAL A 442 -2.25 44.72 13.40
CA VAL A 442 -1.07 43.94 12.99
C VAL A 442 -1.26 42.47 13.40
N PHE A 443 -1.62 42.19 14.65
CA PHE A 443 -1.86 40.83 15.14
C PHE A 443 -2.90 40.06 14.34
N SER A 444 -4.06 40.68 14.09
CA SER A 444 -5.14 40.05 13.29
C SER A 444 -4.67 39.64 11.89
N LYS A 445 -3.75 40.43 11.32
CA LYS A 445 -3.18 40.15 9.99
C LYS A 445 -2.21 38.97 10.02
N TYR A 446 -1.36 38.86 11.05
CA TYR A 446 -0.38 37.78 11.19
C TYR A 446 -0.92 36.54 11.91
N ASN A 447 -2.14 36.58 12.46
CA ASN A 447 -2.77 35.47 13.19
C ASN A 447 -2.71 34.12 12.44
N PRO A 448 -2.93 34.05 11.11
CA PRO A 448 -2.81 32.81 10.37
C PRO A 448 -1.42 32.15 10.42
N LEU A 449 -0.34 32.86 10.82
CA LEU A 449 1.02 32.34 10.95
C LEU A 449 1.33 31.76 12.35
N PHE A 450 0.46 31.98 13.35
CA PHE A 450 0.72 31.55 14.74
C PHE A 450 0.61 30.04 14.97
N PHE A 451 0.33 29.24 13.94
CA PHE A 451 0.49 27.79 14.00
C PHE A 451 1.97 27.37 14.08
N ARG A 452 2.91 28.25 13.69
CA ARG A 452 4.35 28.00 13.82
C ARG A 452 4.84 28.34 15.23
N PRO A 453 5.43 27.39 15.98
CA PRO A 453 5.85 27.61 17.36
C PRO A 453 6.85 28.76 17.55
N ARG A 454 7.84 28.92 16.66
CA ARG A 454 8.87 29.96 16.78
C ARG A 454 8.27 31.36 16.63
N ILE A 455 7.40 31.54 15.64
CA ILE A 455 6.67 32.81 15.45
C ILE A 455 5.82 33.08 16.68
N ARG A 456 5.02 32.11 17.14
CA ARG A 456 4.17 32.26 18.33
C ARG A 456 4.95 32.66 19.58
N GLN A 457 6.10 32.03 19.83
CA GLN A 457 6.97 32.36 20.97
C GLN A 457 7.49 33.80 20.90
N ALA A 458 7.90 34.26 19.72
CA ALA A 458 8.40 35.63 19.55
C ALA A 458 7.34 36.69 19.87
N VAL A 459 6.06 36.38 19.66
CA VAL A 459 4.96 37.33 19.89
C VAL A 459 4.40 37.26 21.32
N GLN A 460 4.77 36.26 22.12
CA GLN A 460 4.18 36.00 23.43
C GLN A 460 4.25 37.20 24.38
N GLN A 461 5.35 37.94 24.39
CA GLN A 461 5.51 39.14 25.22
C GLN A 461 4.52 40.25 24.84
N PHE A 462 4.28 40.43 23.54
CA PHE A 462 3.29 41.39 23.04
C PHE A 462 1.85 40.91 23.27
N GLN A 463 1.62 39.59 23.23
CA GLN A 463 0.31 39.01 23.58
C GLN A 463 -0.05 39.32 25.03
N MET A 464 0.85 39.11 25.98
CA MET A 464 0.62 39.42 27.39
C MET A 464 0.27 40.91 27.57
N ARG A 465 1.02 41.81 26.94
CA ARG A 465 0.74 43.26 27.00
C ARG A 465 -0.64 43.62 26.43
N LEU A 466 -1.05 43.00 25.32
CA LEU A 466 -2.39 43.24 24.74
C LEU A 466 -3.51 42.69 25.63
N ILE A 467 -3.28 41.56 26.26
CA ILE A 467 -4.22 40.93 27.19
C ILE A 467 -4.39 41.80 28.44
N GLU A 468 -3.30 42.36 28.98
CA GLU A 468 -3.35 43.32 30.08
C GLU A 468 -4.14 44.58 29.70
N ASN A 469 -3.86 45.18 28.54
CA ASN A 469 -4.62 46.36 28.06
C ASN A 469 -6.13 46.04 27.91
N VAL A 470 -6.49 44.87 27.37
CA VAL A 470 -7.90 44.48 27.25
C VAL A 470 -8.52 44.22 28.61
N LYS A 471 -7.77 43.65 29.55
CA LYS A 471 -8.24 43.47 30.92
C LYS A 471 -8.54 44.81 31.58
N GLU A 472 -7.67 45.81 31.41
CA GLU A 472 -7.90 47.18 31.88
C GLU A 472 -9.16 47.78 31.22
N ASP A 473 -9.28 47.70 29.88
CA ASP A 473 -10.46 48.18 29.14
C ASP A 473 -11.77 47.52 29.61
N VAL A 474 -11.75 46.22 29.89
CA VAL A 474 -12.89 45.47 30.42
C VAL A 474 -13.21 45.91 31.85
N THR A 475 -12.21 46.11 32.71
CA THR A 475 -12.43 46.61 34.08
C THR A 475 -13.00 48.03 34.08
N ASP A 476 -12.55 48.90 33.19
CA ASP A 476 -13.08 50.24 32.98
C ASP A 476 -14.54 50.21 32.50
N LEU A 477 -14.85 49.28 31.61
CA LEU A 477 -16.20 49.07 31.11
C LEU A 477 -17.12 48.56 32.25
N GLN A 478 -16.62 47.65 33.08
CA GLN A 478 -17.32 47.14 34.26
C GLN A 478 -17.56 48.25 35.31
N ALA A 479 -16.57 49.12 35.54
CA ALA A 479 -16.71 50.29 36.41
C ALA A 479 -17.77 51.27 35.88
N LYS A 480 -17.77 51.53 34.56
CA LYS A 480 -18.81 52.35 33.90
C LYS A 480 -20.20 51.72 34.03
N PHE A 481 -20.31 50.40 33.93
CA PHE A 481 -21.58 49.69 34.13
C PHE A 481 -22.08 49.81 35.58
N ARG A 482 -21.19 49.62 36.57
CA ARG A 482 -21.50 49.73 38.01
C ARG A 482 -21.91 51.13 38.46
N ALA A 483 -21.39 52.17 37.82
CA ALA A 483 -21.77 53.56 38.13
C ALA A 483 -23.23 53.89 37.78
N HIS A 484 -23.94 52.98 37.11
CA HIS A 484 -25.32 53.08 36.63
C HIS A 484 -25.57 54.25 35.66
N TYR A 485 -26.47 54.04 34.70
CA TYR A 485 -26.81 55.04 33.69
C TYR A 485 -27.32 56.36 34.29
N THR A 486 -28.06 56.28 35.40
CA THR A 486 -28.74 57.42 36.04
C THR A 486 -27.81 58.55 36.47
N TYR A 487 -26.60 58.21 36.94
CA TYR A 487 -25.60 59.17 37.42
C TYR A 487 -24.55 59.54 36.37
N SER A 488 -24.60 58.91 35.20
CA SER A 488 -23.66 59.13 34.10
C SER A 488 -23.95 60.41 33.30
N GLU A 489 -22.91 60.98 32.69
CA GLU A 489 -23.05 62.07 31.71
C GLU A 489 -23.91 61.66 30.50
N ALA A 490 -23.95 60.36 30.17
CA ALA A 490 -24.78 59.84 29.09
C ALA A 490 -26.28 60.04 29.35
N SER A 491 -26.74 60.01 30.60
CA SER A 491 -28.13 60.32 30.97
C SER A 491 -28.46 61.80 30.77
N ARG A 492 -27.53 62.70 31.13
CA ARG A 492 -27.67 64.15 30.88
C ARG A 492 -27.71 64.46 29.37
N MET A 493 -26.83 63.83 28.60
CA MET A 493 -26.77 64.00 27.14
C MET A 493 -27.98 63.39 26.41
N SER A 494 -28.50 62.26 26.89
CA SER A 494 -29.69 61.64 26.29
C SER A 494 -30.94 62.48 26.53
N LYS A 495 -31.08 63.07 27.72
CA LYS A 495 -32.15 64.03 28.04
C LYS A 495 -32.08 65.28 27.16
N LEU A 496 -30.88 65.78 26.86
CA LEU A 496 -30.69 66.92 25.95
C LEU A 496 -31.05 66.59 24.49
N ARG A 497 -31.08 65.31 24.11
CA ARG A 497 -31.42 64.83 22.77
C ARG A 497 -32.85 64.27 22.69
N ASP A 498 -33.72 64.61 23.64
CA ASP A 498 -35.11 64.15 23.74
C ASP A 498 -35.29 62.62 23.75
N ILE A 499 -34.28 61.88 24.23
CA ILE A 499 -34.35 60.43 24.38
C ILE A 499 -34.94 60.10 25.77
N PRO A 500 -36.04 59.34 25.87
CA PRO A 500 -36.61 58.93 27.16
C PRO A 500 -35.61 58.18 28.03
N PRO A 501 -35.65 58.32 29.37
CA PRO A 501 -34.64 57.75 30.27
C PRO A 501 -34.56 56.22 30.22
N ILE A 502 -35.69 55.54 29.99
CA ILE A 502 -35.75 54.08 29.82
C ILE A 502 -35.10 53.67 28.50
N ALA A 503 -35.41 54.36 27.40
CA ALA A 503 -34.82 54.09 26.09
C ALA A 503 -33.30 54.38 26.09
N GLY A 504 -32.89 55.48 26.73
CA GLY A 504 -31.48 55.84 26.89
C GLY A 504 -30.69 54.83 27.73
N ALA A 505 -31.27 54.28 28.81
CA ALA A 505 -30.65 53.24 29.62
C ALA A 505 -30.44 51.93 28.82
N VAL A 506 -31.44 51.51 28.04
CA VAL A 506 -31.34 50.32 27.18
C VAL A 506 -30.30 50.52 26.08
N MET A 507 -30.29 51.68 25.41
CA MET A 507 -29.30 52.01 24.38
C MET A 507 -27.88 52.02 24.95
N TRP A 508 -27.68 52.61 26.12
CA TRP A 508 -26.39 52.65 26.81
C TRP A 508 -25.92 51.24 27.20
N SER A 509 -26.80 50.40 27.77
CA SER A 509 -26.48 49.01 28.10
C SER A 509 -26.11 48.21 26.85
N LYS A 510 -26.86 48.37 25.75
CA LYS A 510 -26.55 47.72 24.46
C LYS A 510 -25.22 48.21 23.88
N GLN A 511 -24.85 49.46 24.11
CA GLN A 511 -23.57 50.00 23.64
C GLN A 511 -22.39 49.46 24.45
N ILE A 512 -22.56 49.26 25.77
CA ILE A 512 -21.59 48.57 26.61
C ILE A 512 -21.43 47.12 26.17
N GLU A 513 -22.53 46.39 25.96
CA GLU A 513 -22.52 45.00 25.49
C GLU A 513 -21.80 44.84 24.14
N ARG A 514 -22.03 45.77 23.20
CA ARG A 514 -21.32 45.81 21.91
C ARG A 514 -19.82 46.07 22.07
N LYS A 515 -19.44 46.98 22.98
CA LYS A 515 -18.02 47.26 23.27
C LYS A 515 -17.34 46.05 23.90
N LEU A 516 -18.00 45.34 24.81
CA LEU A 516 -17.50 44.12 25.41
C LEU A 516 -17.28 43.03 24.35
N HIS A 517 -18.27 42.76 23.49
CA HIS A 517 -18.13 41.80 22.39
C HIS A 517 -16.98 42.17 21.45
N MET A 518 -16.79 43.46 21.18
CA MET A 518 -15.69 43.95 20.34
C MET A 518 -14.32 43.67 21.00
N LEU A 519 -14.18 43.90 22.30
CA LEU A 519 -12.97 43.55 23.06
C LEU A 519 -12.72 42.03 23.08
N LEU A 520 -13.75 41.22 23.30
CA LEU A 520 -13.64 39.76 23.27
C LEU A 520 -13.24 39.23 21.89
N SER A 521 -13.77 39.82 20.82
CA SER A 521 -13.37 39.51 19.45
C SER A 521 -11.89 39.87 19.19
N ARG A 522 -11.37 40.93 19.80
CA ARG A 522 -9.93 41.25 19.76
C ARG A 522 -9.08 40.22 20.49
N VAL A 523 -9.53 39.71 21.63
CA VAL A 523 -8.85 38.62 22.35
C VAL A 523 -8.79 37.35 21.49
N GLU A 524 -9.90 37.01 20.83
CA GLU A 524 -9.94 35.90 19.85
C GLU A 524 -8.96 36.11 18.68
N SER A 525 -8.79 37.36 18.21
CA SER A 525 -7.83 37.67 17.16
C SER A 525 -6.36 37.49 17.58
N VAL A 526 -6.06 37.59 18.88
CA VAL A 526 -4.70 37.50 19.43
C VAL A 526 -4.32 36.07 19.81
N LEU A 527 -5.25 35.34 20.42
CA LEU A 527 -5.04 33.97 20.92
C LEU A 527 -5.51 32.89 19.92
N GLY A 528 -6.25 33.29 18.88
CA GLY A 528 -6.86 32.39 17.92
C GLY A 528 -8.14 31.73 18.44
N LYS A 529 -8.64 30.75 17.68
CA LYS A 529 -9.81 29.97 18.06
C LYS A 529 -9.46 29.09 19.28
N GLY A 530 -10.27 29.15 20.34
CA GLY A 530 -10.02 28.42 21.59
C GLY A 530 -9.32 29.23 22.69
N TRP A 531 -9.28 30.57 22.57
CA TRP A 531 -8.73 31.47 23.59
C TRP A 531 -9.30 31.24 24.99
N GLU A 532 -10.54 30.75 25.09
CA GLU A 532 -11.22 30.43 26.35
C GLU A 532 -10.53 29.34 27.19
N GLN A 533 -9.74 28.47 26.56
CA GLN A 533 -8.99 27.41 27.24
C GLN A 533 -7.64 27.89 27.78
N HIS A 534 -7.17 29.06 27.33
CA HIS A 534 -5.95 29.67 27.83
C HIS A 534 -6.17 30.19 29.26
N VAL A 535 -5.13 30.14 30.11
CA VAL A 535 -5.22 30.58 31.51
C VAL A 535 -5.70 32.04 31.61
N GLU A 536 -5.14 32.89 30.75
CA GLU A 536 -5.48 34.32 30.68
C GLU A 536 -6.85 34.58 30.04
N GLY A 537 -7.21 33.79 29.02
CA GLY A 537 -8.52 33.88 28.37
C GLY A 537 -9.65 33.43 29.29
N LYS A 538 -9.41 32.40 30.10
CA LYS A 538 -10.34 31.95 31.15
C LYS A 538 -10.56 33.02 32.22
N ALA A 539 -9.48 33.70 32.65
CA ALA A 539 -9.58 34.81 33.59
C ALA A 539 -10.37 36.01 33.00
N LEU A 540 -10.11 36.37 31.74
CA LEU A 540 -10.86 37.41 31.03
C LEU A 540 -12.35 37.05 30.87
N LYS A 541 -12.66 35.80 30.53
CA LYS A 541 -14.03 35.31 30.41
C LYS A 541 -14.77 35.41 31.74
N GLN A 542 -14.15 34.98 32.84
CA GLN A 542 -14.73 35.13 34.18
C GLN A 542 -15.02 36.58 34.57
N VAL A 543 -14.15 37.52 34.19
CA VAL A 543 -14.35 38.96 34.45
C VAL A 543 -15.41 39.56 33.52
N SER A 544 -15.60 39.00 32.32
CA SER A 544 -16.59 39.46 31.34
C SER A 544 -18.00 38.95 31.65
N ASP A 545 -18.10 37.74 32.20
CA ASP A 545 -19.36 37.08 32.59
C ASP A 545 -19.90 37.62 33.94
N ALA A 546 -19.06 38.31 34.73
CA ALA A 546 -19.36 38.84 36.07
C ALA A 546 -19.67 40.35 36.06
#